data_AF-A0AAJ1AIZ5-F1
#
_entry.id   AF-A0AAJ1AIZ5-F1
#
_cell.length_a   1.000
_cell.length_b   1.000
_cell.length_c   1.000
_cell.angle_alpha   90.00
_cell.angle_beta   90.00
_cell.angle_gamma   90.00
#
_symmetry.space_group_name_H-M   'P 1'
#
loop_
_entity.id
_entity.type
_entity.pdbx_description
1 polymer ?
#
loop_
_entity_poly.entity_id
_entity_poly.type
_entity_poly.pdbx_seq_one_letter_code
_entity_poly.pdbx_strand_id
1 'polypeptide(L)'
;MQDAWVEQMEQTLNPMAVPMDNPIGAIESKDRQAILAALLVHLWHGYRKMRDCLMGLEDAMLQGNREQARSLLRQIMRFCGTSFRYEEDAVLPALDHHIGSEQLHELTVAHDLVIRHVRRLEDLLSTSPDGEEHIEHSRTLIHALLMQVACTAGLTLLIETLPQDALIRILQARERALVEGKDLYEWDKEIRG
;
A
#
# COMPACT_ATOMS: atom_id res chain seq x y z
N MET A 1 24.28 -34.91 -8.02
CA MET A 1 23.12 -34.54 -8.89
C MET A 1 22.37 -33.38 -8.25
N GLN A 2 23.10 -32.33 -7.87
CA GLN A 2 22.59 -31.13 -7.20
C GLN A 2 23.21 -29.83 -7.74
N ASP A 3 24.24 -29.94 -8.60
CA ASP A 3 24.99 -28.78 -9.09
C ASP A 3 24.51 -28.24 -10.44
N ALA A 4 23.63 -28.96 -11.15
CA ALA A 4 23.14 -28.53 -12.48
C ALA A 4 22.03 -27.45 -12.44
N TRP A 5 21.42 -27.21 -11.28
CA TRP A 5 20.34 -26.22 -11.13
C TRP A 5 20.84 -24.82 -10.79
N VAL A 6 22.06 -24.70 -10.24
CA VAL A 6 22.63 -23.40 -9.83
C VAL A 6 23.30 -22.70 -11.02
N GLU A 7 23.95 -23.43 -11.92
CA GLU A 7 24.59 -22.86 -13.12
C GLU A 7 23.61 -22.28 -14.15
N GLN A 8 22.36 -22.77 -14.19
CA GLN A 8 21.37 -22.31 -15.17
C GLN A 8 20.70 -20.97 -14.79
N MET A 9 20.88 -20.51 -13.55
CA MET A 9 20.33 -19.22 -13.08
C MET A 9 21.29 -18.04 -13.26
N GLU A 10 22.59 -18.28 -13.51
CA GLU A 10 23.58 -17.20 -13.56
C GLU A 10 23.86 -16.63 -14.96
N GLN A 11 23.28 -17.16 -16.05
CA GLN A 11 23.73 -16.78 -17.39
C GLN A 11 22.82 -15.99 -18.32
N THR A 12 21.55 -15.72 -18.04
CA THR A 12 20.79 -14.81 -18.93
C THR A 12 19.64 -14.11 -18.23
N LEU A 13 19.81 -12.82 -17.96
CA LEU A 13 19.03 -11.75 -18.59
C LEU A 13 19.51 -10.40 -18.04
N ASN A 14 20.33 -9.71 -18.82
CA ASN A 14 20.54 -8.28 -18.67
C ASN A 14 19.19 -7.59 -18.99
N PRO A 15 18.52 -6.93 -18.03
CA PRO A 15 17.15 -6.42 -18.21
C PRO A 15 17.05 -5.23 -19.19
N MET A 16 18.15 -4.82 -19.82
CA MET A 16 18.25 -3.64 -20.70
C MET A 16 18.35 -3.98 -22.20
N ALA A 17 18.17 -5.24 -22.60
CA ALA A 17 18.25 -5.65 -24.01
C ALA A 17 16.96 -6.34 -24.48
N VAL A 18 15.88 -5.58 -24.66
CA VAL A 18 14.70 -6.05 -25.43
C VAL A 18 14.58 -5.18 -26.68
N PRO A 19 14.72 -5.75 -27.90
CA PRO A 19 14.51 -5.02 -29.14
C PRO A 19 13.04 -4.64 -29.28
N MET A 20 12.79 -3.39 -29.64
CA MET A 20 11.48 -2.89 -30.06
C MET A 20 11.15 -3.42 -31.45
N ASP A 21 10.61 -4.63 -31.54
CA ASP A 21 9.80 -5.03 -32.69
C ASP A 21 8.69 -5.98 -32.24
N ASN A 22 7.47 -5.55 -32.52
CA ASN A 22 6.22 -6.15 -32.08
C ASN A 22 5.82 -7.31 -33.02
N PRO A 23 5.46 -8.48 -32.47
CA PRO A 23 4.35 -9.23 -33.02
C PRO A 23 3.32 -9.54 -31.93
N ILE A 24 2.11 -9.01 -32.16
CA ILE A 24 0.88 -9.37 -31.48
C ILE A 24 0.60 -10.84 -31.81
N GLY A 25 0.88 -11.75 -30.86
CA GLY A 25 0.58 -13.17 -31.01
C GLY A 25 1.05 -14.03 -29.83
N ALA A 26 0.10 -14.45 -28.98
CA ALA A 26 0.17 -15.67 -28.17
C ALA A 26 1.30 -15.80 -27.11
N ILE A 27 1.67 -14.70 -26.45
CA ILE A 27 2.49 -14.70 -25.21
C ILE A 27 1.59 -14.64 -23.94
N GLU A 28 0.28 -14.90 -24.09
CA GLU A 28 -0.79 -14.25 -23.31
C GLU A 28 -1.37 -14.99 -22.07
N SER A 29 -0.62 -15.79 -21.28
CA SER A 29 -1.20 -16.22 -19.98
C SER A 29 -0.24 -16.46 -18.82
N LYS A 30 0.94 -17.05 -19.07
CA LYS A 30 1.91 -17.32 -18.00
C LYS A 30 2.55 -16.04 -17.45
N ASP A 31 2.83 -15.08 -18.31
CA ASP A 31 3.46 -13.82 -17.92
C ASP A 31 2.49 -12.93 -17.13
N ARG A 32 1.21 -12.85 -17.54
CA ARG A 32 0.17 -12.15 -16.78
C ARG A 32 0.00 -12.74 -15.38
N GLN A 33 -0.07 -14.08 -15.27
CA GLN A 33 -0.21 -14.73 -13.96
C GLN A 33 1.00 -14.47 -13.06
N ALA A 34 2.22 -14.49 -13.61
CA ALA A 34 3.43 -14.16 -12.85
C ALA A 34 3.43 -12.70 -12.36
N ILE A 35 3.06 -11.75 -13.24
CA ILE A 35 2.92 -10.33 -12.90
C ILE A 35 1.87 -10.11 -11.81
N LEU A 36 0.70 -10.73 -11.97
CA LEU A 36 -0.38 -10.67 -10.98
C LEU A 36 0.07 -11.25 -9.64
N ALA A 37 0.71 -12.42 -9.64
CA ALA A 37 1.21 -13.05 -8.42
C ALA A 37 2.24 -12.16 -7.71
N ALA A 38 3.19 -11.57 -8.45
CA ALA A 38 4.15 -10.63 -7.90
C ALA A 38 3.46 -9.42 -7.26
N LEU A 39 2.51 -8.80 -7.96
CA LEU A 39 1.74 -7.68 -7.43
C LEU A 39 0.97 -8.05 -6.17
N LEU A 40 0.23 -9.15 -6.19
CA LEU A 40 -0.57 -9.60 -5.05
C LEU A 40 0.31 -9.92 -3.83
N VAL A 41 1.48 -10.54 -4.02
CA VAL A 41 2.43 -10.77 -2.92
C VAL A 41 2.84 -9.45 -2.27
N HIS A 42 3.14 -8.43 -3.08
CA HIS A 42 3.52 -7.11 -2.56
C HIS A 42 2.37 -6.41 -1.83
N LEU A 43 1.16 -6.42 -2.39
CA LEU A 43 -0.02 -5.80 -1.78
C LEU A 43 -0.37 -6.49 -0.45
N TRP A 44 -0.48 -7.82 -0.46
CA TRP A 44 -0.80 -8.58 0.75
C TRP A 44 0.27 -8.47 1.84
N HIS A 45 1.55 -8.42 1.46
CA HIS A 45 2.61 -8.15 2.43
C HIS A 45 2.46 -6.76 3.05
N GLY A 46 2.16 -5.75 2.23
CA GLY A 46 1.88 -4.39 2.69
C GLY A 46 0.72 -4.32 3.68
N TYR A 47 -0.44 -4.86 3.31
CA TYR A 47 -1.64 -4.85 4.17
C TYR A 47 -1.41 -5.60 5.49
N ARG A 48 -0.73 -6.75 5.48
CA ARG A 48 -0.37 -7.46 6.71
C ARG A 48 0.53 -6.62 7.60
N LYS A 49 1.57 -6.00 7.04
CA LYS A 49 2.48 -5.14 7.78
C LYS A 49 1.75 -3.94 8.40
N MET A 50 0.85 -3.31 7.65
CA MET A 50 0.03 -2.19 8.14
C MET A 50 -0.90 -2.63 9.28
N ARG A 51 -1.61 -3.75 9.13
CA ARG A 51 -2.41 -4.36 10.20
C ARG A 51 -1.57 -4.61 11.46
N ASP A 52 -0.42 -5.24 11.30
CA ASP A 52 0.45 -5.58 12.44
C ASP A 52 0.99 -4.32 13.13
N CYS A 53 1.29 -3.26 12.38
CA CYS A 53 1.68 -1.96 12.94
C CYS A 53 0.53 -1.30 13.71
N LEU A 54 -0.70 -1.37 13.19
CA LEU A 54 -1.89 -0.81 13.84
C LEU A 54 -2.24 -1.56 15.13
N MET A 55 -2.20 -2.89 15.12
CA MET A 55 -2.40 -3.70 16.32
C MET A 55 -1.32 -3.44 17.35
N GLY A 56 -0.05 -3.38 16.93
CA GLY A 56 1.05 -3.02 17.82
C GLY A 56 0.94 -1.59 18.38
N LEU A 57 0.34 -0.67 17.61
CA LEU A 57 0.10 0.71 18.06
C LEU A 57 -0.96 0.72 19.17
N GLU A 58 -2.04 -0.05 19.03
CA GLU A 58 -3.06 -0.22 20.07
C GLU A 58 -2.43 -0.79 21.35
N ASP A 59 -1.63 -1.85 21.24
CA ASP A 59 -0.94 -2.46 22.38
C ASP A 59 0.01 -1.49 23.08
N ALA A 60 0.80 -0.73 22.30
CA ALA A 60 1.73 0.26 22.84
C ALA A 60 0.99 1.40 23.56
N MET A 61 -0.16 1.83 23.04
CA MET A 61 -1.02 2.83 23.69
C MET A 61 -1.60 2.32 25.01
N LEU A 62 -2.10 1.08 25.03
CA LEU A 62 -2.64 0.44 26.23
C LEU A 62 -1.60 0.27 27.34
N GLN A 63 -0.35 -0.03 26.95
CA GLN A 63 0.76 -0.20 27.89
C GLN A 63 1.42 1.13 28.29
N GLY A 64 0.96 2.27 27.74
CA GLY A 64 1.59 3.57 27.96
C GLY A 64 2.99 3.71 27.35
N ASN A 65 3.38 2.80 26.44
CA ASN A 65 4.68 2.83 25.76
C ASN A 65 4.69 3.83 24.59
N ARG A 66 4.80 5.11 24.92
CA ARG A 66 4.73 6.21 23.94
C ARG A 66 5.87 6.22 22.92
N GLU A 67 7.05 5.72 23.28
CA GLU A 67 8.17 5.62 22.35
C GLU A 67 7.87 4.62 21.24
N GLN A 68 7.41 3.43 21.64
CA GLN A 68 6.99 2.39 20.69
C GLN A 68 5.81 2.86 19.84
N ALA A 69 4.80 3.48 20.46
CA ALA A 69 3.64 4.00 19.75
C ALA A 69 4.03 5.04 18.68
N ARG A 70 4.93 5.98 19.00
CA ARG A 70 5.45 6.95 18.03
C ARG A 70 6.27 6.29 16.91
N SER A 71 7.04 5.26 17.23
CA SER A 71 7.79 4.49 16.23
C SER A 71 6.85 3.78 15.25
N LEU A 72 5.78 3.17 15.75
CA LEU A 72 4.78 2.48 14.94
C LEU A 72 3.96 3.47 14.10
N LEU A 73 3.57 4.62 14.65
CA LEU A 73 2.86 5.66 13.90
C LEU A 73 3.70 6.18 12.72
N ARG A 74 5.01 6.39 12.90
CA ARG A 74 5.90 6.76 11.79
C ARG A 74 5.99 5.69 10.71
N GLN A 75 5.96 4.41 11.09
CA GLN A 75 5.94 3.32 10.11
C GLN A 75 4.63 3.30 9.32
N ILE A 76 3.50 3.54 10.00
CA ILE A 76 2.19 3.71 9.39
C ILE A 76 2.19 4.88 8.39
N MET A 77 2.72 6.05 8.78
CA MET A 77 2.81 7.22 7.89
C MET A 77 3.61 6.94 6.62
N ARG A 78 4.76 6.28 6.73
CA ARG A 78 5.57 5.90 5.55
C ARG A 78 4.82 4.93 4.64
N PHE A 79 4.13 3.95 5.23
CA PHE A 79 3.33 2.99 4.48
C PHE A 79 2.21 3.69 3.72
N CYS A 80 1.40 4.51 4.40
CA CYS A 80 0.29 5.24 3.78
C CYS A 80 0.77 6.16 2.66
N GLY A 81 1.86 6.91 2.85
CA GLY A 81 2.41 7.79 1.81
C GLY A 81 2.78 7.02 0.53
N THR A 82 3.46 5.88 0.68
CA THR A 82 3.80 5.02 -0.48
C THR A 82 2.54 4.43 -1.11
N SER A 83 1.61 3.89 -0.31
CA SER A 83 0.41 3.21 -0.79
C SER A 83 -0.56 4.14 -1.50
N PHE A 84 -0.90 5.26 -0.90
CA PHE A 84 -1.86 6.20 -1.48
C PHE A 84 -1.37 6.74 -2.82
N ARG A 85 -0.07 6.95 -2.96
CA ARG A 85 0.51 7.41 -4.23
C ARG A 85 0.26 6.45 -5.37
N TYR A 86 0.73 5.20 -5.29
CA TYR A 86 0.51 4.28 -6.41
C TYR A 86 -0.97 3.87 -6.54
N GLU A 87 -1.75 3.94 -5.46
CA GLU A 87 -3.18 3.67 -5.50
C GLU A 87 -3.92 4.74 -6.29
N GLU A 88 -3.74 6.02 -5.95
CA GLU A 88 -4.35 7.16 -6.64
C GLU A 88 -3.80 7.32 -8.07
N ASP A 89 -2.51 7.09 -8.30
CA ASP A 89 -1.87 7.25 -9.62
C ASP A 89 -2.24 6.14 -10.62
N ALA A 90 -2.45 4.91 -10.16
CA ALA A 90 -2.52 3.75 -11.05
C ALA A 90 -3.61 2.73 -10.70
N VAL A 91 -3.87 2.44 -9.43
CA VAL A 91 -4.87 1.42 -9.05
C VAL A 91 -6.28 1.94 -9.27
N LEU A 92 -6.63 3.06 -8.65
CA LEU A 92 -7.96 3.65 -8.72
C LEU A 92 -8.35 3.98 -10.18
N PRO A 93 -7.51 4.63 -11.00
CA PRO A 93 -7.84 4.87 -12.41
C PRO A 93 -8.03 3.58 -13.23
N ALA A 94 -7.25 2.52 -12.94
CA ALA A 94 -7.39 1.25 -13.64
C ALA A 94 -8.71 0.53 -13.29
N LEU A 95 -9.29 0.81 -12.12
CA LEU A 95 -10.52 0.20 -11.65
C LEU A 95 -11.79 0.99 -12.02
N ASP A 96 -11.69 2.18 -12.62
CA ASP A 96 -12.84 3.05 -12.95
C ASP A 96 -13.95 2.32 -13.70
N HIS A 97 -13.58 1.50 -14.69
CA HIS A 97 -14.56 0.74 -15.47
C HIS A 97 -15.30 -0.35 -14.67
N HIS A 98 -14.75 -0.79 -13.54
CA HIS A 98 -15.35 -1.82 -12.69
C HIS A 98 -16.21 -1.25 -11.57
N ILE A 99 -15.76 -0.15 -10.93
CA ILE A 99 -16.41 0.40 -9.72
C ILE A 99 -17.22 1.65 -9.98
N GLY A 100 -16.90 2.42 -11.02
CA GLY A 100 -17.52 3.71 -11.31
C GLY A 100 -16.84 4.88 -10.60
N SER A 101 -16.94 6.05 -11.23
CA SER A 101 -16.22 7.26 -10.82
C SER A 101 -16.66 7.82 -9.46
N GLU A 102 -17.91 7.64 -9.07
CA GLU A 102 -18.42 8.04 -7.74
C GLU A 102 -17.75 7.20 -6.63
N GLN A 103 -17.69 5.89 -6.79
CA GLN A 103 -17.06 4.98 -5.83
C GLN A 103 -15.53 5.21 -5.77
N LEU A 104 -14.90 5.54 -6.90
CA LEU A 104 -13.48 5.94 -6.88
C LEU A 104 -13.25 7.25 -6.11
N HIS A 105 -14.16 8.21 -6.24
CA HIS A 105 -14.09 9.45 -5.48
C HIS A 105 -14.21 9.17 -3.98
N GLU A 106 -15.14 8.30 -3.56
CA GLU A 106 -15.27 7.88 -2.16
C GLU A 106 -13.99 7.21 -1.62
N LEU A 107 -13.33 6.35 -2.42
CA LEU A 107 -12.06 5.73 -2.05
C LEU A 107 -10.94 6.77 -1.87
N THR A 108 -10.90 7.79 -2.73
CA THR A 108 -9.94 8.89 -2.61
C THR A 108 -10.22 9.73 -1.35
N VAL A 109 -11.49 10.03 -1.07
CA VAL A 109 -11.89 10.75 0.16
C VAL A 109 -11.59 9.94 1.42
N ALA A 110 -11.62 8.60 1.34
CA ALA A 110 -11.21 7.74 2.44
C ALA A 110 -9.72 7.91 2.78
N HIS A 111 -8.84 8.20 1.81
CA HIS A 111 -7.44 8.55 2.09
C HIS A 111 -7.32 9.84 2.90
N ASP A 112 -8.14 10.85 2.61
CA ASP A 112 -8.18 12.09 3.41
C ASP A 112 -8.60 11.82 4.85
N LEU A 113 -9.55 10.90 5.04
CA LEU A 113 -10.00 10.48 6.37
C LEU A 113 -8.87 9.77 7.13
N VAL A 114 -8.10 8.91 6.47
CA VAL A 114 -6.91 8.28 7.06
C VAL A 114 -5.89 9.34 7.49
N ILE A 115 -5.61 10.34 6.65
CA ILE A 115 -4.67 11.43 6.98
C ILE A 115 -5.14 12.15 8.25
N ARG A 116 -6.43 12.47 8.35
CA ARG A 116 -7.01 13.10 9.56
C ARG A 116 -6.87 12.21 10.79
N HIS A 117 -7.10 10.90 10.67
CA HIS A 117 -6.95 9.97 11.80
C HIS A 117 -5.50 9.84 12.25
N VAL A 118 -4.55 9.77 11.31
CA VAL A 118 -3.12 9.72 11.60
C VAL A 118 -2.65 11.00 12.31
N ARG A 119 -3.06 12.19 11.84
CA ARG A 119 -2.81 13.47 12.52
C ARG A 119 -3.35 13.47 13.95
N ARG A 120 -4.57 12.97 14.13
CA ARG A 120 -5.20 12.92 15.45
C ARG A 120 -4.47 11.97 16.40
N LEU A 121 -3.99 10.83 15.90
CA LEU A 121 -3.15 9.91 16.67
C LEU A 121 -1.80 10.55 17.06
N GLU A 122 -1.20 11.34 16.16
CA GLU A 122 0.03 12.09 16.45
C GLU A 122 -0.18 13.14 17.55
N ASP A 123 -1.29 13.89 17.50
CA ASP A 123 -1.67 14.85 18.55
C ASP A 123 -1.80 14.17 19.92
N LEU A 124 -2.51 13.03 19.98
CA LEU A 124 -2.68 12.23 21.19
C LEU A 124 -1.32 11.73 21.73
N LEU A 125 -0.44 11.30 20.83
CA LEU A 125 0.94 10.93 21.16
C LEU A 125 1.86 12.11 21.52
N SER A 126 1.38 13.35 21.39
CA SER A 126 2.13 14.56 21.74
C SER A 126 1.62 15.21 23.04
N THR A 127 0.36 15.04 23.39
CA THR A 127 -0.23 15.53 24.65
C THR A 127 -0.05 14.55 25.80
N SER A 128 0.04 15.05 27.04
CA SER A 128 0.06 14.19 28.23
C SER A 128 -1.19 13.28 28.24
N PRO A 129 -1.09 11.99 28.57
CA PRO A 129 -2.24 11.11 28.57
C PRO A 129 -3.21 11.52 29.68
N ASP A 130 -4.38 12.03 29.29
CA ASP A 130 -5.44 12.47 30.19
C ASP A 130 -6.41 11.31 30.51
N GLY A 131 -5.86 10.16 30.91
CA GLY A 131 -6.65 9.02 31.40
C GLY A 131 -7.33 8.17 30.32
N GLU A 132 -8.37 7.44 30.73
CA GLU A 132 -9.04 6.38 29.96
C GLU A 132 -9.68 6.87 28.65
N GLU A 133 -10.18 8.11 28.62
CA GLU A 133 -10.78 8.73 27.42
C GLU A 133 -9.76 8.87 26.28
N HIS A 134 -8.51 9.19 26.60
CA HIS A 134 -7.44 9.32 25.62
C HIS A 134 -7.13 7.99 24.93
N ILE A 135 -7.12 6.91 25.72
CA ILE A 135 -6.91 5.55 25.23
C ILE A 135 -8.07 5.15 24.33
N GLU A 136 -9.31 5.34 24.78
CA GLU A 136 -10.50 4.93 24.01
C GLU A 136 -10.63 5.69 22.68
N HIS A 137 -10.32 6.99 22.69
CA HIS A 137 -10.30 7.77 21.46
C HIS A 137 -9.23 7.26 20.48
N SER A 138 -8.05 6.92 20.99
CA SER A 138 -6.97 6.35 20.17
C SER A 138 -7.37 5.00 19.56
N ARG A 139 -8.04 4.14 20.33
CA ARG A 139 -8.55 2.84 19.86
C ARG A 139 -9.57 3.00 18.75
N THR A 140 -10.51 3.93 18.92
CA THR A 140 -11.52 4.23 17.88
C THR A 140 -10.86 4.59 16.55
N LEU A 141 -9.82 5.43 16.58
CA LEU A 141 -9.08 5.83 15.37
C LEU A 141 -8.32 4.65 14.77
N ILE A 142 -7.66 3.83 15.59
CA ILE A 142 -6.92 2.64 15.13
C ILE A 142 -7.87 1.63 14.48
N HIS A 143 -9.06 1.40 15.05
CA HIS A 143 -10.06 0.49 14.49
C HIS A 143 -10.60 1.01 13.15
N ALA A 144 -10.81 2.31 13.01
CA ALA A 144 -11.18 2.91 11.73
C ALA A 144 -10.08 2.68 10.66
N LEU A 145 -8.81 2.83 11.03
CA LEU A 145 -7.68 2.54 10.14
C LEU A 145 -7.59 1.04 9.78
N LEU A 146 -7.82 0.13 10.73
CA LEU A 146 -7.88 -1.31 10.46
C LEU A 146 -8.99 -1.66 9.47
N MET A 147 -10.16 -1.03 9.61
CA MET A 147 -11.25 -1.21 8.67
C MET A 147 -10.89 -0.72 7.27
N GLN A 148 -10.19 0.41 7.15
CA GLN A 148 -9.70 0.88 5.86
C GLN A 148 -8.74 -0.13 5.21
N VAL A 149 -7.81 -0.71 5.97
CA VAL A 149 -6.90 -1.76 5.46
C VAL A 149 -7.68 -2.95 4.91
N ALA A 150 -8.74 -3.38 5.59
CA ALA A 150 -9.60 -4.46 5.13
C ALA A 150 -10.35 -4.09 3.83
N CYS A 151 -10.88 -2.87 3.73
CA CYS A 151 -11.55 -2.37 2.53
C CYS A 151 -10.58 -2.32 1.33
N THR A 152 -9.39 -1.73 1.49
CA THR A 152 -8.39 -1.65 0.42
C THR A 152 -7.87 -3.03 0.02
N ALA A 153 -7.73 -3.96 0.98
CA ALA A 153 -7.42 -5.36 0.67
C ALA A 153 -8.50 -6.03 -0.18
N GLY A 154 -9.77 -5.67 -0.01
CA GLY A 154 -10.87 -6.15 -0.86
C GLY A 154 -10.72 -5.76 -2.34
N LEU A 155 -10.05 -4.64 -2.65
CA LEU A 155 -9.82 -4.20 -4.02
C LEU A 155 -8.95 -5.19 -4.81
N THR A 156 -8.19 -6.07 -4.16
CA THR A 156 -7.39 -7.09 -4.86
C THR A 156 -8.26 -7.99 -5.73
N LEU A 157 -9.50 -8.26 -5.32
CA LEU A 157 -10.46 -9.05 -6.10
C LEU A 157 -10.78 -8.41 -7.46
N LEU A 158 -10.79 -7.08 -7.53
CA LEU A 158 -10.99 -6.36 -8.79
C LEU A 158 -9.69 -6.26 -9.58
N ILE A 159 -8.56 -6.02 -8.89
CA ILE A 159 -7.22 -5.98 -9.51
C ILE A 159 -6.91 -7.29 -10.24
N GLU A 160 -7.33 -8.44 -9.72
CA GLU A 160 -7.17 -9.75 -10.35
C GLU A 160 -7.80 -9.86 -11.75
N THR A 161 -8.77 -9.00 -12.07
CA THR A 161 -9.46 -8.98 -13.36
C THR A 161 -8.79 -8.07 -14.39
N LEU A 162 -7.84 -7.22 -13.97
CA LEU A 162 -7.21 -6.24 -14.83
C LEU A 162 -6.36 -6.88 -15.94
N PRO A 163 -6.23 -6.20 -17.10
CA PRO A 163 -5.34 -6.64 -18.17
C PRO A 163 -3.87 -6.47 -17.75
N GLN A 164 -2.97 -7.22 -18.41
CA GLN A 164 -1.55 -7.29 -18.06
C GLN A 164 -0.86 -5.92 -18.06
N ASP A 165 -1.18 -5.06 -19.02
CA ASP A 165 -0.62 -3.71 -19.14
C ASP A 165 -0.99 -2.83 -17.94
N ALA A 166 -2.21 -2.94 -17.41
CA ALA A 166 -2.64 -2.26 -16.19
C ALA A 166 -1.86 -2.78 -14.97
N LEU A 167 -1.69 -4.09 -14.84
CA LEU A 167 -0.91 -4.68 -13.74
C LEU A 167 0.56 -4.22 -13.77
N ILE A 168 1.18 -4.14 -14.94
CA ILE A 168 2.53 -3.61 -15.12
C ILE A 168 2.59 -2.14 -14.69
N ARG A 169 1.62 -1.31 -15.12
CA ARG A 169 1.57 0.10 -14.72
C ARG A 169 1.48 0.27 -13.21
N ILE A 170 0.67 -0.54 -12.53
CA ILE A 170 0.54 -0.53 -11.06
C ILE A 170 1.87 -0.90 -10.41
N LEU A 171 2.54 -1.97 -10.86
CA LEU A 171 3.86 -2.35 -10.33
C LEU A 171 4.90 -1.25 -10.51
N GLN A 172 4.94 -0.62 -11.68
CA GLN A 172 5.85 0.49 -11.95
C GLN A 172 5.54 1.71 -11.08
N ALA A 173 4.26 2.04 -10.88
CA ALA A 173 3.85 3.13 -10.00
C ALA A 173 4.28 2.86 -8.55
N ARG A 174 4.09 1.61 -8.09
CA ARG A 174 4.53 1.18 -6.76
C ARG A 174 6.05 1.32 -6.59
N GLU A 175 6.83 0.89 -7.58
CA GLU A 175 8.29 1.00 -7.51
C GLU A 175 8.75 2.46 -7.46
N ARG A 176 8.13 3.34 -8.27
CA ARG A 176 8.42 4.79 -8.21
C ARG A 176 8.11 5.36 -6.83
N ALA A 177 6.94 5.04 -6.26
CA ALA A 177 6.55 5.50 -4.94
C ALA A 177 7.52 5.02 -3.84
N LEU A 178 8.04 3.80 -3.96
CA LEU A 178 9.06 3.28 -3.04
C LEU A 178 10.40 4.00 -3.15
N VAL A 179 10.86 4.28 -4.37
CA VAL A 179 12.12 4.99 -4.64
C VAL A 179 12.08 6.43 -4.11
N GLU A 180 10.95 7.09 -4.27
CA GLU A 180 10.77 8.46 -3.77
C GLU A 180 10.71 8.52 -2.25
N GLY A 181 10.18 7.47 -1.61
CA GLY A 181 10.24 7.29 -0.15
C GLY A 181 9.49 8.34 0.67
N LYS A 182 8.56 9.07 0.04
CA LYS A 182 7.77 10.14 0.68
C LYS A 182 6.82 9.56 1.71
N ASP A 183 6.73 10.23 2.86
CA ASP A 183 5.72 9.89 3.86
C ASP A 183 4.34 10.46 3.53
N LEU A 184 3.36 10.13 4.37
CA LEU A 184 1.97 10.54 4.21
C LEU A 184 1.80 12.06 4.09
N TYR A 185 2.56 12.86 4.83
CA TYR A 185 2.39 14.32 4.84
C TYR A 185 3.13 14.98 3.68
N GLU A 186 4.28 14.43 3.30
CA GLU A 186 4.97 14.87 2.08
C GLU A 186 4.09 14.62 0.84
N TRP A 187 3.40 13.49 0.78
CA TRP A 187 2.41 13.19 -0.25
C TRP A 187 1.19 14.10 -0.20
N ASP A 188 0.57 14.26 0.97
CA ASP A 188 -0.60 15.12 1.19
C ASP A 188 -0.35 16.54 0.67
N LYS A 189 0.80 17.11 1.03
CA LYS A 189 1.22 18.44 0.59
C LYS A 189 1.42 18.56 -0.92
N GLU A 190 1.92 17.51 -1.57
CA GLU A 190 2.17 17.52 -3.03
C GLU A 190 0.87 17.52 -3.83
N ILE A 191 -0.13 16.75 -3.38
CA ILE A 191 -1.38 16.55 -4.13
C ILE A 191 -2.46 17.56 -3.74
N ARG A 192 -2.51 17.97 -2.47
CA ARG A 192 -3.62 18.75 -1.92
C ARG A 192 -3.23 20.19 -1.53
N GLY A 193 -1.94 20.51 -1.38
CA GLY A 193 -1.41 21.86 -1.11
C GLY A 193 -1.32 22.21 0.36
#